data_AF-A0A382HYY8-F1
#
_entry.id   AF-A0A382HYY8-F1
#
_cell.length_a   1.000
_cell.length_b   1.000
_cell.length_c   1.000
_cell.angle_alpha   90.00
_cell.angle_beta   90.00
_cell.angle_gamma   90.00
#
_symmetry.space_group_name_H-M   'P 1'
#
loop_
_entity.id
_entity.type
_entity.pdbx_description
1 polymer ?
#
loop_
_entity_poly.entity_id
_entity_poly.type
_entity_poly.pdbx_seq_one_letter_code
_entity_poly.pdbx_strand_id
1 'polypeptide(L)'
;MSSGNRFTRMVLDDHQTTLILGENGSGKSTLLDALCFALYGRGFRNLKKDLLVNSINGRDLTVELDFTIGKKNYKIVRGAKPNKFELYVGGKMVNQDASVRDYQEHLEKNILKMSYRSFTQVAILGSANFTPFMQLRAKDRRRLVEDLLDITIFSTMMQILRKKKNNHVVDIKDNEHEIDILEERINGLNEQLNALRENRDQKIEKYQDTIKQTQTNITKLLGNVEKKTTIVTKKQATINDRDSQKERLKETLELENQLEIARKKADKDIRFYKENDECPTCKQGLDEKHKKEHLAERQAKATEIKKAIVSIGKTVQDVNTRLEEISGIQEAIETVQKEIGITQTEIVSNQMFVEKIKGNIEDLEEEAEGS
;
A
#
# COMPACT_ATOMS: atom_id res chain seq x y z
N MET A 1 26.94 -45.36 74.12
CA MET A 1 27.45 -46.60 73.49
C MET A 1 27.34 -46.45 71.99
N SER A 2 28.45 -46.51 71.26
CA SER A 2 28.46 -46.42 69.80
C SER A 2 28.85 -47.79 69.22
N SER A 3 28.00 -48.36 68.38
CA SER A 3 28.26 -49.63 67.69
C SER A 3 29.15 -49.39 66.45
N GLY A 4 29.95 -50.39 66.06
CA GLY A 4 30.70 -50.34 64.80
C GLY A 4 32.11 -49.74 64.86
N ASN A 5 32.79 -49.80 66.02
CA ASN A 5 34.21 -49.43 66.11
C ASN A 5 35.16 -50.48 65.51
N ARG A 6 34.67 -51.71 65.30
CA ARG A 6 35.35 -52.77 64.55
C ARG A 6 34.45 -53.22 63.41
N PHE A 7 35.06 -53.68 62.32
CA PHE A 7 34.32 -54.25 61.20
C PHE A 7 33.59 -55.51 61.65
N THR A 8 32.26 -55.51 61.49
CA THR A 8 31.39 -56.64 61.85
C THR A 8 30.74 -57.17 60.59
N ARG A 9 30.99 -58.45 60.27
CA ARG A 9 30.32 -59.16 59.17
C ARG A 9 29.14 -59.94 59.73
N MET A 10 27.98 -59.80 59.10
CA MET A 10 26.77 -60.57 59.40
C MET A 10 26.30 -61.27 58.13
N VAL A 11 26.10 -62.58 58.20
CA VAL A 11 25.54 -63.39 57.12
C VAL A 11 24.06 -63.60 57.43
N LEU A 12 23.17 -63.19 56.52
CA LEU A 12 21.72 -63.16 56.75
C LEU A 12 20.97 -64.22 55.93
N ASP A 13 21.67 -64.93 55.04
CA ASP A 13 21.14 -65.88 54.06
C ASP A 13 21.48 -67.36 54.38
N ASP A 14 22.22 -67.64 55.46
CA ASP A 14 22.52 -69.02 55.90
C ASP A 14 21.26 -69.79 56.32
N HIS A 15 20.26 -69.09 56.86
CA HIS A 15 19.01 -69.67 57.34
C HIS A 15 17.81 -68.82 56.90
N GLN A 16 16.65 -69.47 56.69
CA GLN A 16 15.42 -68.80 56.27
C GLN A 16 14.91 -67.76 57.28
N THR A 17 15.16 -67.98 58.58
CA THR A 17 14.81 -67.06 59.66
C THR A 17 16.01 -66.86 60.59
N THR A 18 16.38 -65.60 60.81
CA THR A 18 17.50 -65.22 61.69
C THR A 18 16.98 -64.31 62.80
N LEU A 19 17.22 -64.69 64.05
CA LEU A 19 16.85 -63.89 65.23
C LEU A 19 18.08 -63.19 65.79
N ILE A 20 18.05 -61.86 65.85
CA ILE A 20 19.15 -61.04 66.39
C ILE A 20 18.79 -60.58 67.81
N LEU A 21 19.47 -61.18 68.80
CA LEU A 21 19.30 -60.86 70.22
C LEU A 21 20.37 -59.87 70.69
N GLY A 22 20.03 -59.07 71.71
CA GLY A 22 20.96 -58.17 72.37
C GLY A 22 20.23 -57.26 73.35
N GLU A 23 20.97 -56.56 74.21
CA GLU A 23 20.39 -55.57 75.13
C GLU A 23 19.91 -54.31 74.39
N ASN A 24 19.16 -53.44 75.06
CA ASN A 24 18.82 -52.13 74.51
C ASN A 24 20.11 -51.30 74.30
N GLY A 25 20.26 -50.69 73.13
CA GLY A 25 21.49 -49.97 72.77
C GLY A 25 22.65 -50.83 72.25
N SER A 26 22.47 -52.14 72.08
CA SER A 26 23.47 -53.04 71.46
C SER A 26 23.72 -52.81 69.96
N GLY A 27 22.90 -51.98 69.31
CA GLY A 27 23.04 -51.67 67.88
C GLY A 27 22.09 -52.41 66.94
N LYS A 28 21.09 -53.14 67.46
CA LYS A 28 20.08 -53.86 66.63
C LYS A 28 19.43 -52.95 65.57
N SER A 29 19.01 -51.74 65.94
CA SER A 29 18.45 -50.77 64.99
C SER A 29 19.50 -50.17 64.04
N THR A 30 20.78 -50.19 64.43
CA THR A 30 21.89 -49.70 63.59
C THR A 30 22.09 -50.62 62.39
N LEU A 31 21.75 -51.91 62.50
CA LEU A 31 21.75 -52.83 61.36
C LEU A 31 20.75 -52.39 60.28
N LEU A 32 19.52 -52.03 60.66
CA LEU A 32 18.51 -51.54 59.71
C LEU A 32 18.96 -50.22 59.05
N ASP A 33 19.61 -49.34 59.82
CA ASP A 33 20.19 -48.13 59.26
C ASP A 33 21.34 -48.42 58.29
N ALA A 34 22.19 -49.40 58.61
CA ALA A 34 23.29 -49.81 57.75
C ALA A 34 22.78 -50.37 56.41
N LEU A 35 21.75 -51.22 56.45
CA LEU A 35 21.10 -51.76 55.24
C LEU A 35 20.48 -50.64 54.39
N CYS A 36 19.67 -49.76 55.00
CA CYS A 36 19.07 -48.63 54.30
C CYS A 36 20.14 -47.67 53.76
N PHE A 37 21.21 -47.43 54.52
CA PHE A 37 22.32 -46.59 54.10
C PHE A 37 23.04 -47.20 52.89
N ALA A 38 23.34 -48.51 52.91
CA ALA A 38 23.95 -49.20 51.79
C ALA A 38 23.10 -49.16 50.52
N LEU A 39 21.79 -49.37 50.62
CA LEU A 39 20.90 -49.37 49.45
C LEU A 39 20.57 -47.96 48.94
N TYR A 40 20.28 -47.02 49.84
CA TYR A 40 19.65 -45.74 49.51
C TYR A 40 20.47 -44.49 49.89
N GLY A 41 21.65 -44.67 50.49
CA GLY A 41 22.51 -43.57 50.95
C GLY A 41 21.96 -42.81 52.17
N ARG A 42 20.86 -43.28 52.77
CA ARG A 42 20.23 -42.70 53.97
C ARG A 42 19.82 -43.80 54.94
N GLY A 43 19.96 -43.53 56.24
CA GLY A 43 19.54 -44.46 57.29
C GLY A 43 18.02 -44.64 57.31
N PHE A 44 17.56 -45.70 57.98
CA PHE A 44 16.15 -45.96 58.19
C PHE A 44 15.52 -44.90 59.12
N ARG A 45 16.24 -44.55 60.19
CA ARG A 45 15.91 -43.40 61.02
C ARG A 45 16.17 -42.13 60.23
N ASN A 46 15.28 -41.14 60.35
CA ASN A 46 15.40 -39.84 59.70
C ASN A 46 16.49 -38.97 60.35
N LEU A 47 17.74 -39.42 60.24
CA LEU A 47 18.93 -38.79 60.79
C LEU A 47 19.79 -38.23 59.66
N LYS A 48 20.48 -37.12 59.93
CA LYS A 48 21.50 -36.60 59.01
C LYS A 48 22.61 -37.65 58.83
N LYS A 49 23.17 -37.74 57.62
CA LYS A 49 24.25 -38.69 57.28
C LYS A 49 25.42 -38.65 58.27
N ASP A 50 25.78 -37.47 58.77
CA ASP A 50 26.85 -37.31 59.77
C ASP A 50 26.56 -37.98 61.12
N LEU A 51 25.28 -38.14 61.47
CA LEU A 51 24.84 -38.78 62.72
C LEU A 51 24.83 -40.30 62.61
N LEU A 52 25.01 -40.86 61.40
CA LEU A 52 25.23 -42.30 61.20
C LEU A 52 26.69 -42.68 61.46
N VAL A 53 27.61 -41.71 61.42
CA VAL A 53 29.03 -41.94 61.73
C VAL A 53 29.16 -42.20 63.23
N ASN A 54 29.99 -43.17 63.58
CA ASN A 54 30.26 -43.51 64.97
C ASN A 54 30.78 -42.26 65.71
N SER A 55 30.13 -41.94 66.82
CA SER A 55 30.37 -40.71 67.57
C SER A 55 31.69 -40.70 68.34
N ILE A 56 32.33 -41.86 68.51
CA ILE A 56 33.61 -42.02 69.22
C ILE A 56 34.77 -41.75 68.26
N ASN A 57 34.74 -42.32 67.04
CA ASN A 57 35.83 -42.15 66.08
C ASN A 57 35.61 -40.95 65.14
N GLY A 58 34.36 -40.53 64.90
CA GLY A 58 34.00 -39.38 64.07
C GLY A 58 34.29 -39.50 62.56
N ARG A 59 34.79 -40.64 62.10
CA ARG A 59 35.23 -40.91 60.72
C ARG A 59 35.12 -42.39 60.33
N ASP A 60 35.39 -42.69 59.06
CA ASP A 60 35.51 -44.06 58.52
C ASP A 60 34.23 -44.91 58.63
N LEU A 61 33.06 -44.30 58.47
CA LEU A 61 31.83 -45.07 58.29
C LEU A 61 31.93 -45.83 56.96
N THR A 62 31.91 -47.15 57.00
CA THR A 62 31.88 -48.01 55.81
C THR A 62 30.87 -49.11 56.02
N VAL A 63 30.00 -49.31 55.03
CA VAL A 63 29.02 -50.40 54.98
C VAL A 63 29.20 -51.13 53.65
N GLU A 64 29.37 -52.44 53.74
CA GLU A 64 29.39 -53.34 52.59
C GLU A 64 28.15 -54.23 52.63
N LEU A 65 27.47 -54.34 51.49
CA LEU A 65 26.29 -55.18 51.34
C LEU A 65 26.43 -56.03 50.07
N ASP A 66 26.47 -57.34 50.27
CA ASP A 66 26.38 -58.34 49.21
C ASP A 66 24.95 -58.87 49.13
N PHE A 67 24.36 -58.89 47.93
CA PHE A 67 23.00 -59.39 47.71
C PHE A 67 22.82 -59.92 46.28
N THR A 68 21.76 -60.68 46.05
CA THR A 68 21.45 -61.27 44.75
C THR A 68 20.07 -60.82 44.26
N ILE A 69 19.96 -60.52 42.96
CA ILE A 69 18.68 -60.27 42.29
C ILE A 69 18.64 -61.11 41.02
N GLY A 70 17.67 -62.03 40.96
CA GLY A 70 17.58 -63.01 39.88
C GLY A 70 18.81 -63.91 39.85
N LYS A 71 19.58 -63.88 38.75
CA LYS A 71 20.82 -64.65 38.57
C LYS A 71 22.11 -63.83 38.76
N LYS A 72 22.00 -62.55 39.16
CA LYS A 72 23.13 -61.63 39.26
C LYS A 72 23.48 -61.35 40.73
N ASN A 73 24.78 -61.33 41.02
CA ASN A 73 25.32 -60.96 42.32
C ASN A 73 25.74 -59.49 42.30
N TYR A 74 25.36 -58.77 43.35
CA TYR A 74 25.62 -57.35 43.53
C TYR A 74 26.38 -57.13 44.83
N LYS A 75 27.36 -56.23 44.80
CA LYS A 75 28.05 -55.73 46.00
C LYS A 75 27.97 -54.22 46.01
N ILE A 76 27.51 -53.63 47.11
CA ILE A 76 27.52 -52.18 47.33
C ILE A 76 28.48 -51.87 48.46
N VAL A 77 29.37 -50.91 48.23
CA VAL A 77 30.25 -50.35 49.26
C VAL A 77 29.94 -48.87 49.40
N ARG A 78 29.46 -48.46 50.57
CA ARG A 78 29.22 -47.05 50.89
C ARG A 78 29.98 -46.59 52.09
N GLY A 79 30.41 -45.33 52.05
CA GLY A 79 31.05 -44.71 53.20
C GLY A 79 30.73 -43.25 53.39
N ALA A 80 31.02 -42.76 54.60
CA ALA A 80 30.97 -41.36 54.96
C ALA A 80 32.23 -40.97 55.73
N LYS A 81 32.78 -39.79 55.41
CA LYS A 81 34.03 -39.25 55.96
C LYS A 81 35.20 -40.27 55.87
N PRO A 82 35.69 -40.62 54.65
CA PRO A 82 35.38 -40.03 53.33
C PRO A 82 34.10 -40.58 52.67
N ASN A 83 33.50 -39.81 51.75
CA ASN A 83 32.32 -40.27 51.01
C ASN A 83 32.73 -41.31 49.97
N LYS A 84 32.11 -42.49 50.02
CA LYS A 84 32.38 -43.61 49.10
C LYS A 84 31.07 -44.18 48.60
N PHE A 85 30.96 -44.49 47.31
CA PHE A 85 29.83 -45.23 46.75
C PHE A 85 30.31 -46.04 45.54
N GLU A 86 30.50 -47.34 45.74
CA GLU A 86 30.88 -48.29 44.69
C GLU A 86 29.78 -49.35 44.57
N LEU A 87 29.43 -49.72 43.34
CA LEU A 87 28.54 -50.85 43.06
C LEU A 87 29.24 -51.79 42.09
N TYR A 88 29.23 -53.07 42.42
CA TYR A 88 29.81 -54.15 41.63
C TYR A 88 28.70 -55.09 41.19
N VAL A 89 28.79 -55.56 39.94
CA VAL A 89 27.87 -56.55 39.36
C VAL A 89 28.71 -57.70 38.82
N GLY A 90 28.51 -58.90 39.36
CA GLY A 90 29.31 -60.08 38.96
C GLY A 90 30.82 -59.88 39.15
N GLY A 91 31.22 -59.15 40.19
CA GLY A 91 32.62 -58.87 40.51
C GLY A 91 33.27 -57.73 39.73
N LYS A 92 32.58 -57.12 38.75
CA LYS A 92 33.06 -55.94 38.02
C LYS A 92 32.42 -54.67 38.56
N MET A 93 33.24 -53.65 38.85
CA MET A 93 32.74 -52.33 39.24
C MET A 93 31.96 -51.72 38.07
N VAL A 94 30.74 -51.25 38.33
CA VAL A 94 29.94 -50.54 37.32
C VAL A 94 30.56 -49.16 37.13
N ASN A 95 30.78 -48.77 35.89
CA ASN A 95 31.42 -47.52 35.51
C ASN A 95 30.74 -46.30 36.18
N GLN A 96 31.55 -45.39 36.74
CA GLN A 96 31.14 -44.25 37.57
C GLN A 96 31.27 -42.89 36.84
N ASP A 97 31.23 -42.88 35.51
CA ASP A 97 31.35 -41.65 34.70
C ASP A 97 30.22 -40.62 34.93
N ALA A 98 29.14 -41.00 35.62
CA ALA A 98 28.00 -40.15 35.94
C ALA A 98 28.02 -39.66 37.39
N SER A 99 27.23 -38.63 37.70
CA SER A 99 27.16 -38.09 39.06
C SER A 99 26.68 -39.14 40.08
N VAL A 100 27.09 -39.01 41.34
CA VAL A 100 26.63 -39.86 42.46
C VAL A 100 25.10 -39.98 42.51
N ARG A 101 24.38 -38.92 42.09
CA ARG A 101 22.92 -38.89 42.04
C ARG A 101 22.36 -39.79 40.94
N ASP A 102 22.94 -39.72 39.73
CA ASP A 102 22.46 -40.52 38.59
C ASP A 102 22.74 -42.01 38.82
N TYR A 103 23.85 -42.32 39.49
CA TYR A 103 24.18 -43.68 39.91
C TYR A 103 23.23 -44.20 41.00
N GLN A 104 22.84 -43.36 41.95
CA GLN A 104 21.79 -43.67 42.92
C GLN A 104 20.46 -43.96 42.23
N GLU A 105 20.08 -43.12 41.27
CA GLU A 105 18.85 -43.26 40.52
C GLU A 105 18.83 -44.54 39.68
N HIS A 106 19.96 -44.88 39.04
CA HIS A 106 20.13 -46.15 38.33
C HIS A 106 19.96 -47.36 39.27
N LEU A 107 20.59 -47.34 40.45
CA LEU A 107 20.45 -48.41 41.44
C LEU A 107 18.99 -48.56 41.88
N GLU A 108 18.29 -47.48 42.20
CA GLU A 108 16.90 -47.51 42.67
C GLU A 108 15.92 -47.95 41.57
N LYS A 109 16.03 -47.38 40.36
CA LYS A 109 15.07 -47.61 39.28
C LYS A 109 15.32 -48.90 38.50
N ASN A 110 16.58 -49.23 38.20
CA ASN A 110 16.89 -50.31 37.26
C ASN A 110 17.25 -51.63 37.97
N ILE A 111 17.86 -51.56 39.15
CA ILE A 111 18.35 -52.75 39.88
C ILE A 111 17.38 -53.14 41.00
N LEU A 112 17.14 -52.24 41.96
CA LEU A 112 16.25 -52.49 43.09
C LEU A 112 14.77 -52.45 42.69
N LYS A 113 14.44 -51.69 41.64
CA LYS A 113 13.06 -51.45 41.16
C LYS A 113 12.10 -51.01 42.27
N MET A 114 12.64 -50.37 43.29
CA MET A 114 11.88 -49.99 44.46
C MET A 114 12.55 -48.80 45.13
N SER A 115 11.79 -47.71 45.29
CA SER A 115 12.27 -46.52 45.98
C SER A 115 12.50 -46.82 47.47
N TYR A 116 13.34 -46.02 48.14
CA TYR A 116 13.51 -46.13 49.60
C TYR A 116 12.18 -46.13 50.34
N ARG A 117 11.24 -45.28 49.91
CA ARG A 117 9.93 -45.17 50.59
C ARG A 117 9.19 -46.50 50.49
N SER A 118 9.14 -47.10 49.30
CA SER A 118 8.53 -48.42 49.11
C SER A 118 9.27 -49.51 49.89
N PHE A 119 10.61 -49.52 49.92
CA PHE A 119 11.39 -50.50 50.69
C PHE A 119 11.10 -50.42 52.19
N THR A 120 11.14 -49.22 52.78
CA THR A 120 10.85 -49.04 54.21
C THR A 120 9.41 -49.35 54.60
N GLN A 121 8.49 -49.32 53.63
CA GLN A 121 7.07 -49.58 53.84
C GLN A 121 6.68 -51.05 53.64
N VAL A 122 7.41 -51.78 52.78
CA VAL A 122 7.10 -53.17 52.40
C VAL A 122 8.04 -54.18 53.06
N ALA A 123 9.35 -53.89 53.11
CA ALA A 123 10.37 -54.84 53.57
C ALA A 123 10.69 -54.73 55.06
N ILE A 124 10.48 -53.56 55.68
CA ILE A 124 10.75 -53.32 57.11
C ILE A 124 9.41 -53.20 57.84
N LEU A 125 9.13 -54.13 58.74
CA LEU A 125 7.91 -54.14 59.55
C LEU A 125 8.23 -53.92 61.04
N GLY A 126 7.39 -53.15 61.75
CA GLY A 126 7.36 -53.15 63.22
C GLY A 126 8.37 -52.24 63.96
N SER A 127 8.97 -51.24 63.31
CA SER A 127 9.82 -50.25 64.02
C SER A 127 9.04 -49.00 64.46
N ALA A 128 9.57 -48.25 65.43
CA ALA A 128 8.95 -47.07 66.04
C ALA A 128 8.54 -45.93 65.07
N ASN A 129 9.11 -45.86 63.86
CA ASN A 129 8.80 -44.80 62.86
C ASN A 129 8.02 -45.31 61.64
N PHE A 130 7.37 -46.47 61.75
CA PHE A 130 6.63 -47.09 60.65
C PHE A 130 5.14 -46.71 60.70
N THR A 131 4.64 -46.05 59.65
CA THR A 131 3.19 -45.93 59.40
C THR A 131 2.76 -47.06 58.46
N PRO A 132 1.95 -48.03 58.90
CA PRO A 132 1.50 -49.13 58.05
C PRO A 132 0.83 -48.65 56.76
N PHE A 133 1.03 -49.40 55.67
CA PHE A 133 0.40 -49.16 54.37
C PHE A 133 -1.13 -48.92 54.46
N MET A 134 -1.80 -49.68 55.34
CA MET A 134 -3.25 -49.57 55.56
C MET A 134 -3.69 -48.22 56.15
N GLN A 135 -2.79 -47.52 56.83
CA GLN A 135 -3.05 -46.20 57.45
C GLN A 135 -2.65 -45.03 56.52
N LEU A 136 -2.00 -45.29 55.39
CA LEU A 136 -1.65 -44.25 54.43
C LEU A 136 -2.89 -43.69 53.72
N ARG A 137 -2.85 -42.39 53.42
CA ARG A 137 -3.86 -41.68 52.61
C ARG A 137 -3.96 -42.30 51.21
N ALA A 138 -5.12 -42.24 50.59
CA ALA A 138 -5.38 -42.86 49.28
C ALA A 138 -4.36 -42.48 48.18
N LYS A 139 -3.95 -41.20 48.13
CA LYS A 139 -2.93 -40.71 47.18
C LYS A 139 -1.56 -41.35 47.41
N ASP A 140 -1.11 -41.41 48.66
CA ASP A 140 0.18 -42.00 49.02
C ASP A 140 0.18 -43.51 48.79
N ARG A 141 -0.94 -44.17 49.11
CA ARG A 141 -1.15 -45.60 48.86
C ARG A 141 -1.07 -45.92 47.37
N ARG A 142 -1.77 -45.14 46.54
CA ARG A 142 -1.75 -45.27 45.08
C ARG A 142 -0.34 -45.11 44.52
N ARG A 143 0.42 -44.12 44.99
CA ARG A 143 1.81 -43.92 44.56
C ARG A 143 2.70 -45.11 44.91
N LEU A 144 2.56 -45.69 46.11
CA LEU A 144 3.31 -46.89 46.49
C LEU A 144 2.96 -48.10 45.62
N VAL A 145 1.67 -48.27 45.29
CA VAL A 145 1.22 -49.35 44.38
C VAL A 145 1.73 -49.12 42.96
N GLU A 146 1.69 -47.89 42.45
CA GLU A 146 2.22 -47.54 41.13
C GLU A 146 3.73 -47.78 41.06
N ASP A 147 4.47 -47.44 42.12
CA ASP A 147 5.92 -47.67 42.24
C ASP A 147 6.24 -49.18 42.35
N LEU A 148 5.43 -49.97 43.07
CA LEU A 148 5.63 -51.42 43.24
C LEU A 148 5.32 -52.22 41.97
N LEU A 149 4.26 -51.83 41.25
CA LEU A 149 3.84 -52.48 40.01
C LEU A 149 4.57 -51.94 38.77
N ASP A 150 5.46 -50.95 38.94
CA ASP A 150 6.18 -50.27 37.86
C ASP A 150 5.25 -49.69 36.76
N ILE A 151 4.07 -49.19 37.17
CA ILE A 151 3.04 -48.64 36.28
C ILE A 151 3.00 -47.10 36.30
N THR A 152 4.10 -46.46 36.70
CA THR A 152 4.24 -45.00 36.76
C THR A 152 4.04 -44.32 35.41
N ILE A 153 4.17 -45.07 34.31
CA ILE A 153 3.95 -44.62 32.92
C ILE A 153 2.58 -43.95 32.72
N PHE A 154 1.51 -44.48 33.32
CA PHE A 154 0.17 -43.90 33.15
C PHE A 154 0.04 -42.51 33.78
N SER A 155 0.70 -42.31 34.92
CA SER A 155 0.77 -41.00 35.58
C SER A 155 1.52 -39.99 34.72
N THR A 156 2.62 -40.39 34.08
CA THR A 156 3.36 -39.54 33.12
C THR A 156 2.54 -39.24 31.87
N MET A 157 1.87 -40.24 31.28
CA MET A 157 0.99 -40.05 30.12
C MET A 157 -0.12 -39.05 30.41
N MET A 158 -0.76 -39.15 31.59
CA MET A 158 -1.81 -38.21 32.00
C MET A 158 -1.29 -36.78 32.12
N GLN A 159 -0.07 -36.59 32.63
CA GLN A 159 0.55 -35.27 32.72
C GLN A 159 0.83 -34.68 31.34
N ILE A 160 1.35 -35.48 30.40
CA ILE A 160 1.60 -35.04 29.02
C ILE A 160 0.27 -34.65 28.35
N LEU A 161 -0.77 -35.46 28.50
CA LEU A 161 -2.09 -35.17 27.94
C LEU A 161 -2.66 -33.86 28.50
N ARG A 162 -2.57 -33.65 29.82
CA ARG A 162 -2.99 -32.39 30.45
C ARG A 162 -2.22 -31.20 29.90
N LYS A 163 -0.91 -31.33 29.71
CA LYS A 163 -0.08 -30.27 29.13
C LYS A 163 -0.51 -29.95 27.70
N LYS A 164 -0.69 -30.97 26.85
CA LYS A 164 -1.16 -30.80 25.47
C LYS A 164 -2.53 -30.13 25.40
N LYS A 165 -3.49 -30.58 26.23
CA LYS A 165 -4.81 -29.97 26.32
C LYS A 165 -4.73 -28.49 26.67
N ASN A 166 -3.93 -28.14 27.67
CA ASN A 166 -3.79 -26.74 28.09
C ASN A 166 -3.14 -25.88 27.00
N ASN A 167 -2.14 -26.40 26.29
CA ASN A 167 -1.54 -25.69 25.16
C ASN A 167 -2.56 -25.41 24.06
N HIS A 168 -3.35 -26.40 23.64
CA HIS A 168 -4.39 -26.17 22.62
C HIS A 168 -5.44 -25.14 23.05
N VAL A 169 -5.76 -25.04 24.34
CA VAL A 169 -6.66 -23.99 24.85
C VAL A 169 -6.03 -22.60 24.71
N VAL A 170 -4.72 -22.48 24.85
CA VAL A 170 -4.00 -21.22 24.61
C VAL A 170 -3.96 -20.92 23.12
N ASP A 171 -3.56 -21.89 22.29
CA ASP A 171 -3.50 -21.74 20.83
C ASP A 171 -4.85 -21.28 20.22
N ILE A 172 -5.97 -21.83 20.73
CA ILE A 172 -7.32 -21.41 20.29
C ILE A 172 -7.57 -19.94 20.60
N LYS A 173 -7.23 -19.48 21.82
CA LYS A 173 -7.43 -18.08 22.21
C LYS A 173 -6.55 -17.12 21.42
N ASP A 174 -5.32 -17.52 21.14
CA ASP A 174 -4.39 -16.71 20.36
C ASP A 174 -4.90 -16.59 18.91
N ASN A 175 -5.37 -17.68 18.31
CA ASN A 175 -5.98 -17.67 16.98
C ASN A 175 -7.28 -16.84 16.93
N GLU A 176 -8.15 -16.94 17.94
CA GLU A 176 -9.35 -16.10 18.05
C GLU A 176 -8.97 -14.62 18.07
N HIS A 177 -7.94 -14.24 18.83
CA HIS A 177 -7.46 -12.87 18.86
C HIS A 177 -6.86 -12.40 17.52
N GLU A 178 -6.13 -13.27 16.82
CA GLU A 178 -5.62 -12.95 15.47
C GLU A 178 -6.76 -12.73 14.47
N ILE A 179 -7.83 -13.52 14.56
CA ILE A 179 -9.03 -13.33 13.73
C ILE A 179 -9.66 -11.97 14.00
N ASP A 180 -9.87 -11.60 15.28
CA ASP A 180 -10.46 -10.31 15.64
C ASP A 180 -9.65 -9.12 15.07
N ILE A 181 -8.31 -9.18 15.14
CA ILE A 181 -7.42 -8.14 14.58
C ILE A 181 -7.56 -8.07 13.05
N LEU A 182 -7.63 -9.22 12.38
CA LEU A 182 -7.78 -9.28 10.93
C LEU A 182 -9.15 -8.74 10.49
N GLU A 183 -10.22 -9.04 11.22
CA GLU A 183 -11.55 -8.51 10.97
C GLU A 183 -11.59 -6.99 11.13
N GLU A 184 -11.00 -6.44 12.20
CA GLU A 184 -10.89 -5.00 12.39
C GLU A 184 -10.11 -4.33 11.23
N ARG A 185 -9.01 -4.95 10.80
CA ARG A 185 -8.22 -4.47 9.66
C ARG A 185 -9.00 -4.51 8.35
N ILE A 186 -9.75 -5.57 8.08
CA ILE A 186 -10.61 -5.69 6.89
C ILE A 186 -11.67 -4.59 6.91
N ASN A 187 -12.32 -4.36 8.05
CA ASN A 187 -13.31 -3.30 8.19
C ASN A 187 -12.70 -1.92 7.94
N GLY A 188 -11.53 -1.62 8.52
CA GLY A 188 -10.83 -0.36 8.28
C GLY A 188 -10.42 -0.16 6.82
N LEU A 189 -9.96 -1.21 6.13
CA LEU A 189 -9.64 -1.15 4.70
C LEU A 189 -10.89 -0.93 3.84
N ASN A 190 -12.01 -1.58 4.18
CA ASN A 190 -13.28 -1.39 3.48
C ASN A 190 -13.81 0.04 3.62
N GLU A 191 -13.71 0.64 4.81
CA GLU A 191 -14.08 2.04 5.03
C GLU A 191 -13.22 3.00 4.20
N GLN A 192 -11.90 2.78 4.16
CA GLN A 192 -10.98 3.56 3.32
C GLN A 192 -11.33 3.43 1.83
N LEU A 193 -11.63 2.21 1.38
CA LEU A 193 -12.01 1.93 -0.01
C LEU A 193 -13.31 2.65 -0.38
N ASN A 194 -14.31 2.61 0.51
CA ASN A 194 -15.56 3.35 0.32
C ASN A 194 -15.33 4.87 0.24
N ALA A 195 -14.50 5.43 1.12
CA ALA A 195 -14.18 6.86 1.09
C ALA A 195 -13.44 7.27 -0.21
N LEU A 196 -12.54 6.42 -0.72
CA LEU A 196 -11.86 6.64 -2.00
C LEU A 196 -12.83 6.60 -3.17
N ARG A 197 -13.76 5.63 -3.19
CA ARG A 197 -14.83 5.55 -4.20
C ARG A 197 -15.71 6.81 -4.18
N GLU A 198 -16.17 7.24 -3.01
CA GLU A 198 -17.00 8.45 -2.90
C GLU A 198 -16.24 9.70 -3.37
N ASN A 199 -14.96 9.86 -3.01
CA ASN A 199 -14.16 10.99 -3.45
C ASN A 199 -13.98 11.00 -4.98
N ARG A 200 -13.75 9.83 -5.58
CA ARG A 200 -13.63 9.67 -7.03
C ARG A 200 -14.93 10.02 -7.73
N ASP A 201 -16.06 9.48 -7.27
CA ASP A 201 -17.37 9.72 -7.87
C ASP A 201 -17.72 11.22 -7.81
N GLN A 202 -17.42 11.90 -6.69
CA GLN A 202 -17.55 13.36 -6.56
C GLN A 202 -16.65 14.14 -7.54
N LYS A 203 -15.43 13.65 -7.83
CA LYS A 203 -14.55 14.27 -8.83
C LYS A 203 -15.09 14.10 -10.25
N ILE A 204 -15.57 12.90 -10.57
CA ILE A 204 -16.19 12.60 -11.87
C ILE A 204 -17.40 13.51 -12.09
N GLU A 205 -18.29 13.65 -11.09
CA GLU A 205 -19.45 14.53 -11.16
C GLU A 205 -19.03 15.99 -11.43
N LYS A 206 -18.03 16.51 -10.72
CA LYS A 206 -17.49 17.87 -10.95
C LYS A 206 -16.93 18.06 -12.36
N TYR A 207 -16.22 17.05 -12.89
CA TYR A 207 -15.71 17.09 -14.24
C TYR A 207 -16.82 17.05 -15.29
N GLN A 208 -17.84 16.20 -15.10
CA GLN A 208 -19.02 16.15 -15.96
C GLN A 208 -19.77 17.48 -15.98
N ASP A 209 -19.94 18.13 -14.83
CA ASP A 209 -20.57 19.44 -14.74
C ASP A 209 -19.74 20.53 -15.43
N THR A 210 -18.42 20.50 -15.26
CA THR A 210 -17.50 21.42 -15.95
C THR A 210 -17.58 21.24 -17.47
N ILE A 211 -17.65 20.00 -17.96
CA ILE A 211 -17.86 19.69 -19.39
C ILE A 211 -19.20 20.27 -19.86
N LYS A 212 -20.30 20.03 -19.14
CA LYS A 212 -21.64 20.57 -19.51
C LYS A 212 -21.64 22.09 -19.60
N GLN A 213 -21.03 22.77 -18.63
CA GLN A 213 -20.93 24.24 -18.63
C GLN A 213 -20.10 24.74 -19.81
N THR A 214 -18.94 24.12 -20.06
CA THR A 214 -18.06 24.48 -21.17
C THR A 214 -18.73 24.23 -22.53
N GLN A 215 -19.42 23.10 -22.69
CA GLN A 215 -20.18 22.78 -23.89
C GLN A 215 -21.32 23.79 -24.14
N THR A 216 -22.01 24.20 -23.08
CA THR A 216 -23.03 25.26 -23.15
C THR A 216 -22.40 26.59 -23.60
N ASN A 217 -21.20 26.92 -23.11
CA ASN A 217 -20.47 28.11 -23.55
C ASN A 217 -20.07 28.01 -25.03
N ILE A 218 -19.53 26.88 -25.48
CA ILE A 218 -19.21 26.62 -26.89
C ILE A 218 -20.43 26.86 -27.78
N THR A 219 -21.60 26.32 -27.42
CA THR A 219 -22.85 26.52 -28.17
C THR A 219 -23.24 28.00 -28.26
N LYS A 220 -23.08 28.78 -27.18
CA LYS A 220 -23.32 30.23 -27.20
C LYS A 220 -22.34 30.96 -28.12
N LEU A 221 -21.05 30.62 -28.06
CA LEU A 221 -20.02 31.22 -28.90
C LEU A 221 -20.27 30.91 -30.38
N LEU A 222 -20.63 29.66 -30.72
CA LEU A 222 -21.01 29.26 -32.08
C LEU A 222 -22.21 30.07 -32.60
N GLY A 223 -23.26 30.23 -31.78
CA GLY A 223 -24.41 31.06 -32.15
C GLY A 223 -24.05 32.53 -32.36
N ASN A 224 -23.07 33.07 -31.63
CA ASN A 224 -22.55 34.42 -31.84
C ASN A 224 -21.76 34.52 -33.16
N VAL A 225 -20.94 33.52 -33.48
CA VAL A 225 -20.22 33.45 -34.76
C VAL A 225 -21.20 33.40 -35.92
N GLU A 226 -22.27 32.59 -35.83
CA GLU A 226 -23.28 32.48 -36.88
C GLU A 226 -24.02 33.82 -37.12
N LYS A 227 -24.41 34.52 -36.05
CA LYS A 227 -25.01 35.86 -36.13
C LYS A 227 -24.08 36.86 -36.80
N LYS A 228 -22.81 36.92 -36.38
CA LYS A 228 -21.81 37.83 -36.96
C LYS A 228 -21.51 37.49 -38.42
N THR A 229 -21.42 36.20 -38.75
CA THR A 229 -21.24 35.73 -40.13
C THR A 229 -22.40 36.14 -41.02
N THR A 230 -23.63 36.06 -40.51
CA THR A 230 -24.84 36.53 -41.21
C THR A 230 -24.83 38.05 -41.43
N ILE A 231 -24.29 38.83 -40.49
CA ILE A 231 -24.12 40.28 -40.65
C ILE A 231 -23.07 40.57 -41.72
N VAL A 232 -21.95 39.85 -41.70
CA VAL A 232 -20.88 39.98 -42.71
C VAL A 232 -21.43 39.66 -44.09
N THR A 233 -22.13 38.55 -44.30
CA THR A 233 -22.70 38.20 -45.61
C THR A 233 -23.71 39.23 -46.11
N LYS A 234 -24.57 39.77 -45.22
CA LYS A 234 -25.48 40.87 -45.58
C LYS A 234 -24.73 42.14 -46.00
N LYS A 235 -23.71 42.55 -45.25
CA LYS A 235 -22.88 43.72 -45.60
C LYS A 235 -22.09 43.48 -46.90
N GLN A 236 -21.55 42.28 -47.10
CA GLN A 236 -20.84 41.91 -48.33
C GLN A 236 -21.75 42.04 -49.56
N ALA A 237 -23.02 41.64 -49.43
CA ALA A 237 -24.00 41.76 -50.51
C ALA A 237 -24.31 43.22 -50.88
N THR A 238 -24.22 44.17 -49.93
CA THR A 238 -24.44 45.60 -50.20
C THR A 238 -23.31 46.32 -50.92
N ILE A 239 -22.15 45.67 -51.08
CA ILE A 239 -20.96 46.22 -51.74
C ILE A 239 -20.53 45.37 -52.95
N ASN A 240 -21.44 44.54 -53.47
CA ASN A 240 -21.20 43.71 -54.65
C ASN A 240 -20.92 44.53 -55.92
N ASP A 241 -21.34 45.80 -55.94
CA ASP A 241 -21.10 46.75 -57.02
C ASP A 241 -19.69 47.36 -57.01
N ARG A 242 -18.85 47.06 -56.01
CA ARG A 242 -17.51 47.65 -55.86
C ARG A 242 -16.67 47.63 -57.14
N ASP A 243 -16.54 46.46 -57.76
CA ASP A 243 -15.67 46.30 -58.92
C ASP A 243 -16.27 47.02 -60.15
N SER A 244 -17.61 47.02 -60.27
CA SER A 244 -18.32 47.81 -61.28
C SER A 244 -18.17 49.32 -61.08
N GLN A 245 -18.22 49.82 -59.84
CA GLN A 245 -17.98 51.25 -59.55
C GLN A 245 -16.52 51.65 -59.82
N LYS A 246 -15.55 50.78 -59.53
CA LYS A 246 -14.13 51.01 -59.87
C LYS A 246 -13.92 51.11 -61.38
N GLU A 247 -14.55 50.20 -62.14
CA GLU A 247 -14.49 50.22 -63.60
C GLU A 247 -15.18 51.46 -64.17
N ARG A 248 -16.38 51.79 -63.69
CA ARG A 248 -17.12 52.99 -64.05
C ARG A 248 -16.34 54.28 -63.75
N LEU A 249 -15.65 54.36 -62.61
CA LEU A 249 -14.78 55.49 -62.29
C LEU A 249 -13.67 55.65 -63.34
N LYS A 250 -13.01 54.54 -63.70
CA LYS A 250 -11.93 54.53 -64.69
C LYS A 250 -12.42 55.03 -66.05
N GLU A 251 -13.54 54.48 -66.54
CA GLU A 251 -14.15 54.90 -67.80
C GLU A 251 -14.57 56.37 -67.78
N THR A 252 -15.18 56.82 -66.68
CA THR A 252 -15.67 58.19 -66.52
C THR A 252 -14.51 59.20 -66.51
N LEU A 253 -13.39 58.86 -65.86
CA LEU A 253 -12.16 59.67 -65.86
C LEU A 253 -11.47 59.71 -67.23
N GLU A 254 -11.46 58.59 -67.97
CA GLU A 254 -10.96 58.57 -69.35
C GLU A 254 -11.79 59.48 -70.25
N LEU A 255 -13.12 59.45 -70.11
CA LEU A 255 -14.05 60.29 -70.86
C LEU A 255 -13.93 61.77 -70.47
N GLU A 256 -13.75 62.07 -69.18
CA GLU A 256 -13.46 63.42 -68.67
C GLU A 256 -12.20 63.99 -69.33
N ASN A 257 -11.12 63.21 -69.36
CA ASN A 257 -9.86 63.61 -69.96
C ASN A 257 -10.00 63.86 -71.48
N GLN A 258 -10.72 62.98 -72.19
CA GLN A 258 -11.01 63.19 -73.62
C GLN A 258 -11.80 64.49 -73.87
N LEU A 259 -12.81 64.78 -73.05
CA LEU A 259 -13.59 66.02 -73.15
C LEU A 259 -12.75 67.25 -72.77
N GLU A 260 -11.86 67.17 -71.79
CA GLU A 260 -10.94 68.27 -71.46
C GLU A 260 -9.98 68.58 -72.63
N ILE A 261 -9.43 67.54 -73.27
CA ILE A 261 -8.60 67.70 -74.47
C ILE A 261 -9.41 68.36 -75.59
N ALA A 262 -10.64 67.90 -75.83
CA ALA A 262 -11.55 68.48 -76.81
C ALA A 262 -11.93 69.93 -76.49
N ARG A 263 -12.14 70.26 -75.21
CA ARG A 263 -12.41 71.62 -74.73
C ARG A 263 -11.23 72.54 -74.98
N LYS A 264 -10.01 72.11 -74.60
CA LYS A 264 -8.77 72.87 -74.86
C LYS A 264 -8.57 73.13 -76.35
N LYS A 265 -8.93 72.18 -77.21
CA LYS A 265 -8.89 72.35 -78.67
C LYS A 265 -9.95 73.35 -79.15
N ALA A 266 -11.20 73.21 -78.71
CA ALA A 266 -12.27 74.15 -79.07
C ALA A 266 -12.01 75.58 -78.56
N ASP A 267 -11.48 75.74 -77.35
CA ASP A 267 -11.07 77.03 -76.78
C ASP A 267 -9.92 77.67 -77.61
N LYS A 268 -8.94 76.87 -78.06
CA LYS A 268 -7.87 77.31 -78.98
C LYS A 268 -8.44 77.74 -80.34
N ASP A 269 -9.36 76.96 -80.91
CA ASP A 269 -10.01 77.27 -82.19
C ASP A 269 -10.83 78.57 -82.09
N ILE A 270 -11.62 78.75 -81.02
CA ILE A 270 -12.36 80.00 -80.77
C ILE A 270 -11.41 81.20 -80.65
N ARG A 271 -10.27 81.03 -79.96
CA ARG A 271 -9.25 82.08 -79.83
C ARG A 271 -8.63 82.43 -81.19
N PHE A 272 -8.32 81.41 -82.00
CA PHE A 272 -7.79 81.59 -83.35
C PHE A 272 -8.75 82.40 -84.23
N TYR A 273 -10.04 82.05 -84.29
CA TYR A 273 -11.04 82.79 -85.08
C TYR A 273 -11.41 84.16 -84.49
N LYS A 274 -11.03 84.48 -83.25
CA LYS A 274 -11.17 85.84 -82.69
C LYS A 274 -10.00 86.75 -83.03
N GLU A 275 -8.78 86.20 -83.00
CA GLU A 275 -7.54 86.96 -83.07
C GLU A 275 -6.94 87.02 -84.48
N ASN A 276 -7.38 86.19 -85.44
CA ASN A 276 -6.83 86.11 -86.79
C ASN A 276 -7.91 86.33 -87.88
N ASP A 277 -7.52 86.97 -88.99
CA ASP A 277 -8.39 87.31 -90.15
C ASP A 277 -8.13 86.44 -91.40
N GLU A 278 -7.21 85.48 -91.30
CA GLU A 278 -6.81 84.58 -92.39
C GLU A 278 -7.17 83.12 -92.06
N CYS A 279 -7.78 82.42 -93.02
CA CYS A 279 -8.15 81.02 -92.84
C CYS A 279 -6.91 80.11 -92.80
N PRO A 280 -6.75 79.24 -91.79
CA PRO A 280 -5.54 78.43 -91.58
C PRO A 280 -5.37 77.29 -92.59
N THR A 281 -6.43 76.95 -93.33
CA THR A 281 -6.44 75.85 -94.30
C THR A 281 -6.27 76.33 -95.75
N CYS A 282 -6.79 77.51 -96.09
CA CYS A 282 -6.83 77.99 -97.48
C CYS A 282 -6.24 79.40 -97.73
N LYS A 283 -5.74 80.10 -96.70
CA LYS A 283 -5.06 81.42 -96.79
C LYS A 283 -5.87 82.52 -97.50
N GLN A 284 -7.19 82.43 -97.49
CA GLN A 284 -8.10 83.46 -97.97
C GLN A 284 -8.59 84.33 -96.80
N GLY A 285 -8.86 85.62 -97.07
CA GLY A 285 -9.44 86.53 -96.09
C GLY A 285 -10.82 86.05 -95.65
N LEU A 286 -11.02 85.93 -94.33
CA LEU A 286 -12.28 85.44 -93.77
C LEU A 286 -13.37 86.49 -93.92
N ASP A 287 -14.40 86.20 -94.74
CA ASP A 287 -15.60 87.04 -94.85
C ASP A 287 -16.30 87.18 -93.48
N GLU A 288 -16.79 88.39 -93.17
CA GLU A 288 -17.33 88.75 -91.85
C GLU A 288 -18.51 87.85 -91.44
N LYS A 289 -19.24 87.33 -92.43
CA LYS A 289 -20.35 86.40 -92.26
C LYS A 289 -19.86 84.98 -91.92
N HIS A 290 -18.80 84.51 -92.56
CA HIS A 290 -18.20 83.19 -92.37
C HIS A 290 -17.50 83.08 -90.99
N LYS A 291 -16.88 84.18 -90.54
CA LYS A 291 -16.27 84.29 -89.21
C LYS A 291 -17.32 84.22 -88.08
N LYS A 292 -18.48 84.89 -88.25
CA LYS A 292 -19.59 84.87 -87.28
C LYS A 292 -20.28 83.50 -87.19
N GLU A 293 -20.51 82.82 -88.32
CA GLU A 293 -21.12 81.47 -88.33
C GLU A 293 -20.23 80.42 -87.68
N HIS A 294 -18.94 80.36 -88.04
CA HIS A 294 -18.00 79.41 -87.44
C HIS A 294 -17.69 79.73 -85.97
N LEU A 295 -17.63 81.01 -85.58
CA LEU A 295 -17.56 81.38 -84.17
C LEU A 295 -18.80 80.91 -83.43
N ALA A 296 -20.02 81.16 -83.92
CA ALA A 296 -21.24 80.73 -83.26
C ALA A 296 -21.34 79.20 -83.10
N GLU A 297 -21.00 78.44 -84.14
CA GLU A 297 -20.99 76.97 -84.10
C GLU A 297 -19.96 76.42 -83.11
N ARG A 298 -18.74 76.98 -83.10
CA ARG A 298 -17.67 76.56 -82.18
C ARG A 298 -17.92 77.02 -80.75
N GLN A 299 -18.51 78.20 -80.54
CA GLN A 299 -18.96 78.67 -79.24
C GLN A 299 -20.04 77.73 -78.68
N ALA A 300 -21.00 77.32 -79.51
CA ALA A 300 -22.06 76.38 -79.14
C ALA A 300 -21.51 74.98 -78.77
N LYS A 301 -20.58 74.44 -79.58
CA LYS A 301 -19.87 73.19 -79.24
C LYS A 301 -19.03 73.31 -77.96
N ALA A 302 -18.38 74.44 -77.72
CA ALA A 302 -17.60 74.66 -76.49
C ALA A 302 -18.49 74.78 -75.23
N THR A 303 -19.67 75.40 -75.33
CA THR A 303 -20.66 75.40 -74.24
C THR A 303 -21.26 74.02 -74.01
N GLU A 304 -21.49 73.24 -75.06
CA GLU A 304 -21.95 71.85 -74.97
C GLU A 304 -20.91 70.95 -74.29
N ILE A 305 -19.63 71.03 -74.70
CA ILE A 305 -18.51 70.32 -74.05
C ILE A 305 -18.35 70.77 -72.59
N LYS A 306 -18.49 72.07 -72.28
CA LYS A 306 -18.46 72.55 -70.89
C LYS A 306 -19.60 71.96 -70.05
N LYS A 307 -20.83 71.88 -70.58
CA LYS A 307 -21.94 71.22 -69.89
C LYS A 307 -21.68 69.74 -69.67
N ALA A 308 -21.13 69.04 -70.68
CA ALA A 308 -20.77 67.64 -70.59
C ALA A 308 -19.68 67.37 -69.54
N ILE A 309 -18.65 68.22 -69.45
CA ILE A 309 -17.61 68.14 -68.40
C ILE A 309 -18.24 68.32 -67.01
N VAL A 310 -19.15 69.28 -66.84
CA VAL A 310 -19.84 69.49 -65.55
C VAL A 310 -20.71 68.28 -65.16
N SER A 311 -21.40 67.65 -66.11
CA SER A 311 -22.17 66.43 -65.83
C SER A 311 -21.27 65.22 -65.51
N ILE A 312 -20.13 65.10 -66.19
CA ILE A 312 -19.15 64.06 -65.91
C ILE A 312 -18.51 64.28 -64.54
N GLY A 313 -18.13 65.50 -64.18
CA GLY A 313 -17.60 65.82 -62.86
C GLY A 313 -18.57 65.48 -61.73
N LYS A 314 -19.89 65.69 -61.91
CA LYS A 314 -20.91 65.18 -60.99
C LYS A 314 -20.92 63.65 -60.90
N THR A 315 -20.83 62.98 -62.04
CA THR A 315 -20.79 61.50 -62.08
C THR A 315 -19.54 60.95 -61.37
N VAL A 316 -18.38 61.59 -61.55
CA VAL A 316 -17.13 61.26 -60.83
C VAL A 316 -17.33 61.44 -59.33
N GLN A 317 -17.97 62.54 -58.91
CA GLN A 317 -18.26 62.80 -57.50
C GLN A 317 -19.21 61.75 -56.89
N ASP A 318 -20.27 61.37 -57.60
CA ASP A 318 -21.23 60.36 -57.14
C ASP A 318 -20.55 58.98 -57.01
N VAL A 319 -19.73 58.59 -58.00
CA VAL A 319 -18.99 57.31 -57.99
C VAL A 319 -17.94 57.29 -56.86
N ASN A 320 -17.21 58.39 -56.65
CA ASN A 320 -16.27 58.50 -55.53
C ASN A 320 -16.97 58.42 -54.18
N THR A 321 -18.12 59.09 -54.02
CA THR A 321 -18.91 59.03 -52.79
C THR A 321 -19.37 57.60 -52.50
N ARG A 322 -19.83 56.88 -53.54
CA ARG A 322 -20.19 55.46 -53.43
C ARG A 322 -18.99 54.57 -53.08
N LEU A 323 -17.81 54.84 -53.63
CA LEU A 323 -16.59 54.09 -53.32
C LEU A 323 -16.10 54.35 -51.88
N GLU A 324 -16.25 55.56 -51.35
CA GLU A 324 -16.00 55.87 -49.94
C GLU A 324 -16.95 55.11 -49.00
N GLU A 325 -18.26 55.08 -49.31
CA GLU A 325 -19.23 54.26 -48.58
C GLU A 325 -18.84 52.78 -48.57
N ILE A 326 -18.45 52.24 -49.72
CA ILE A 326 -18.01 50.86 -49.86
C ILE A 326 -16.76 50.60 -49.01
N SER A 327 -15.79 51.53 -49.02
CA SER A 327 -14.59 51.43 -48.19
C SER A 327 -14.93 51.36 -46.70
N GLY A 328 -15.83 52.23 -46.22
CA GLY A 328 -16.26 52.23 -44.81
C GLY A 328 -17.01 50.94 -44.43
N ILE A 329 -17.84 50.39 -45.32
CA ILE A 329 -18.48 49.09 -45.09
C ILE A 329 -17.44 47.97 -45.06
N GLN A 330 -16.40 48.04 -45.89
CA GLN A 330 -15.34 47.04 -45.96
C GLN A 330 -14.48 47.02 -44.69
N GLU A 331 -14.13 48.18 -44.13
CA GLU A 331 -13.47 48.27 -42.82
C GLU A 331 -14.34 47.69 -41.68
N ALA A 332 -15.65 47.95 -41.71
CA ALA A 332 -16.58 47.38 -40.74
C ALA A 332 -16.66 45.84 -40.86
N ILE A 333 -16.63 45.30 -42.09
CA ILE A 333 -16.57 43.85 -42.33
C ILE A 333 -15.29 43.25 -41.75
N GLU A 334 -14.13 43.85 -42.02
CA GLU A 334 -12.84 43.37 -41.50
C GLU A 334 -12.81 43.35 -39.97
N THR A 335 -13.41 44.36 -39.33
CA THR A 335 -13.52 44.43 -37.87
C THR A 335 -14.33 43.24 -37.32
N VAL A 336 -15.51 42.99 -37.90
CA VAL A 336 -16.36 41.86 -37.49
C VAL A 336 -15.69 40.51 -37.78
N GLN A 337 -14.96 40.39 -38.90
CA GLN A 337 -14.20 39.19 -39.24
C GLN A 337 -13.06 38.91 -38.25
N LYS A 338 -12.34 39.94 -37.79
CA LYS A 338 -11.34 39.80 -36.71
C LYS A 338 -11.97 39.29 -35.43
N GLU A 339 -13.12 39.84 -35.03
CA GLU A 339 -13.85 39.37 -33.85
C GLU A 339 -14.31 37.91 -34.02
N ILE A 340 -14.78 37.50 -35.20
CA ILE A 340 -15.13 36.11 -35.50
C ILE A 340 -13.91 35.20 -35.29
N GLY A 341 -12.74 35.59 -35.81
CA GLY A 341 -11.50 34.81 -35.67
C GLY A 341 -11.07 34.62 -34.21
N ILE A 342 -11.21 35.66 -33.38
CA ILE A 342 -10.93 35.57 -31.92
C ILE A 342 -11.88 34.56 -31.27
N THR A 343 -13.19 34.69 -31.51
CA THR A 343 -14.20 33.77 -30.96
C THR A 343 -13.98 32.34 -31.44
N GLN A 344 -13.58 32.12 -32.68
CA GLN A 344 -13.26 30.79 -33.21
C GLN A 344 -12.04 30.17 -32.51
N THR A 345 -11.02 30.97 -32.23
CA THR A 345 -9.84 30.52 -31.48
C THR A 345 -10.23 30.10 -30.04
N GLU A 346 -11.11 30.87 -29.41
CA GLU A 346 -11.66 30.55 -28.09
C GLU A 346 -12.48 29.25 -28.10
N ILE A 347 -13.30 29.03 -29.14
CA ILE A 347 -14.05 27.78 -29.31
C ILE A 347 -13.10 26.57 -29.40
N VAL A 348 -12.06 26.64 -30.22
CA VAL A 348 -11.08 25.55 -30.36
C VAL A 348 -10.38 25.27 -29.03
N SER A 349 -9.98 26.32 -28.31
CA SER A 349 -9.39 26.18 -26.97
C SER A 349 -10.33 25.48 -25.99
N ASN A 350 -11.61 25.86 -25.96
CA ASN A 350 -12.62 25.23 -25.10
C ASN A 350 -12.88 23.77 -25.50
N GLN A 351 -12.87 23.44 -26.79
CA GLN A 351 -12.98 22.06 -27.27
C GLN A 351 -11.80 21.20 -26.80
N MET A 352 -10.57 21.69 -26.95
CA MET A 352 -9.37 20.99 -26.45
C MET A 352 -9.42 20.79 -24.93
N PHE A 353 -9.94 21.77 -24.19
CA PHE A 353 -10.12 21.65 -22.74
C PHE A 353 -11.14 20.57 -22.37
N VAL A 354 -12.27 20.49 -23.10
CA VAL A 354 -13.28 19.43 -22.90
C VAL A 354 -12.69 18.05 -23.14
N GLU A 355 -11.95 17.85 -24.24
CA GLU A 355 -11.30 16.57 -24.54
C GLU A 355 -10.28 16.17 -23.46
N LYS A 356 -9.52 17.14 -22.95
CA LYS A 356 -8.61 16.89 -21.81
C LYS A 356 -9.35 16.43 -20.55
N ILE A 357 -10.48 17.05 -20.22
CA ILE A 357 -11.26 16.63 -19.04
C ILE A 357 -11.86 15.25 -19.25
N LYS A 358 -12.34 14.92 -20.46
CA LYS A 358 -12.83 13.57 -20.76
C LYS A 358 -11.76 12.51 -20.54
N GLY A 359 -10.53 12.74 -21.03
CA GLY A 359 -9.41 11.84 -20.77
C GLY A 359 -9.16 11.63 -19.27
N ASN A 360 -9.21 12.70 -18.47
CA ASN A 360 -9.08 12.56 -17.01
C ASN A 360 -10.24 11.76 -16.37
N ILE A 361 -11.45 11.78 -16.95
CA ILE A 361 -12.57 10.95 -16.47
C ILE A 361 -12.30 9.48 -16.82
N GLU A 362 -11.89 9.21 -18.06
CA GLU A 362 -11.53 7.85 -18.52
C GLU A 362 -10.42 7.25 -17.63
N ASP A 363 -9.37 8.03 -17.33
CA ASP A 363 -8.29 7.60 -16.43
C ASP A 363 -8.82 7.22 -15.03
N LEU A 364 -9.76 8.01 -14.48
CA LEU A 364 -10.36 7.74 -13.17
C LEU A 364 -11.32 6.53 -13.20
N GLU A 365 -11.97 6.28 -14.33
CA GLU A 365 -12.83 5.11 -14.55
C GLU A 365 -12.01 3.84 -14.75
N GLU A 366 -10.87 3.89 -15.45
CA GLU A 366 -9.95 2.74 -15.57
C GLU A 366 -9.32 2.36 -14.23
N GLU A 367 -8.96 3.35 -13.40
CA GLU A 367 -8.54 3.10 -12.01
C GLU A 367 -9.63 2.34 -11.20
N ALA A 368 -10.91 2.48 -11.58
CA ALA A 368 -12.02 1.79 -10.93
C ALA A 368 -12.13 0.31 -11.32
N GLU A 369 -11.83 -0.03 -12.57
CA GLU A 369 -11.95 -1.40 -13.09
C GLU A 369 -10.71 -2.25 -12.80
N GLY A 370 -9.54 -1.60 -12.64
CA GLY A 370 -8.29 -2.27 -12.29
C GLY A 370 -8.09 -2.61 -10.80
N SER A 371 -8.99 -2.13 -9.93
CA SER A 371 -8.96 -2.31 -8.46
C SER A 371 -10.04 -3.29 -7.99
#